data_AF-W7YF30-F1
#
_entry.id   AF-W7YF30-F1
#
_cell.length_a   1.000
_cell.length_b   1.000
_cell.length_c   1.000
_cell.angle_alpha   90.00
_cell.angle_beta   90.00
_cell.angle_gamma   90.00
#
_symmetry.space_group_name_H-M   'P 1'
#
loop_
_entity.id
_entity.type
_entity.pdbx_description
1 polymer ?
#
loop_
_entity_poly.entity_id
_entity_poly.type
_entity_poly.pdbx_seq_one_letter_code
_entity_poly.pdbx_strand_id
1 'polypeptide(L)'
;MDKLKNSGFYKLKFFIRPEEFKSILKLFETKQAQFHLTNYARAEHDQNQVYEAYQTFYQYFAAEEKRNDYHPFFVYSITVASNQESSGFFARNEGVPFPYGGQWAQDELPCILISFPKGFQINLEDEKGKYYIYEDIRDYKPLSYTFFNEITDSIKKMTKPLRFSAHDADAMKEQKPSVRISMMRFKT
;
A
#
# COMPACT_ATOMS: atom_id res chain seq x y z
N MET A 1 24.33 -18.13 -1.90
CA MET A 1 23.33 -17.13 -2.34
C MET A 1 22.11 -17.89 -2.85
N ASP A 2 20.99 -17.80 -2.13
CA ASP A 2 19.74 -18.38 -2.59
C ASP A 2 19.14 -17.49 -3.69
N LYS A 3 18.94 -18.06 -4.89
CA LYS A 3 18.24 -17.37 -5.99
C LYS A 3 16.84 -16.95 -5.52
N LEU A 4 16.48 -15.68 -5.72
CA LEU A 4 15.15 -15.17 -5.38
C LEU A 4 14.09 -15.93 -6.18
N LYS A 5 13.30 -16.78 -5.53
CA LYS A 5 12.29 -17.63 -6.21
C LYS A 5 11.12 -16.84 -6.81
N ASN A 6 10.92 -15.57 -6.46
CA ASN A 6 9.84 -14.73 -6.96
C ASN A 6 10.25 -13.24 -6.98
N SER A 7 10.39 -12.65 -8.16
CA SER A 7 10.40 -11.19 -8.31
C SER A 7 9.04 -10.64 -7.88
N GLY A 8 9.01 -9.56 -7.10
CA GLY A 8 7.76 -9.03 -6.56
C GLY A 8 7.96 -7.86 -5.61
N PHE A 9 6.92 -7.56 -4.83
CA PHE A 9 6.94 -6.48 -3.83
C PHE A 9 6.54 -7.01 -2.46
N TYR A 10 7.19 -6.50 -1.42
CA TYR A 10 6.62 -6.46 -0.08
C TYR A 10 5.41 -5.53 -0.10
N LYS A 11 4.32 -5.91 0.55
CA LYS A 11 3.01 -5.26 0.41
C LYS A 11 2.27 -5.29 1.74
N LEU A 12 1.60 -4.19 2.07
CA LEU A 12 0.58 -4.15 3.12
C LEU A 12 -0.62 -3.35 2.60
N LYS A 13 -1.82 -3.92 2.75
CA LYS A 13 -3.07 -3.21 2.44
C LYS A 13 -3.76 -2.77 3.72
N PHE A 14 -4.26 -1.54 3.76
CA PHE A 14 -4.94 -1.01 4.92
C PHE A 14 -6.02 0.02 4.57
N PHE A 15 -7.02 0.16 5.42
CA PHE A 15 -8.00 1.24 5.38
C PHE A 15 -8.24 1.71 6.81
N ILE A 16 -7.64 2.85 7.16
CA ILE A 16 -7.51 3.32 8.55
C ILE A 16 -8.04 4.75 8.68
N ARG A 17 -8.29 5.20 9.90
CA ARG A 17 -8.78 6.57 10.12
C ARG A 17 -7.71 7.60 9.75
N PRO A 18 -8.09 8.82 9.35
CA PRO A 18 -7.13 9.89 9.04
C PRO A 18 -6.12 10.12 10.18
N GLU A 19 -6.55 10.10 11.44
CA GLU A 19 -5.67 10.32 12.61
C GLU A 19 -4.60 9.22 12.76
N GLU A 20 -4.97 7.99 12.44
CA GLU A 20 -4.04 6.85 12.41
C GLU A 20 -3.06 6.98 11.25
N PHE A 21 -3.54 7.41 10.08
CA PHE A 21 -2.68 7.68 8.92
C PHE A 21 -1.72 8.84 9.16
N LYS A 22 -2.14 9.90 9.86
CA LYS A 22 -1.27 11.00 10.28
C LYS A 22 -0.10 10.49 11.12
N SER A 23 -0.32 9.48 11.96
CA SER A 23 0.73 8.85 12.75
C SER A 23 1.72 8.05 11.89
N ILE A 24 1.28 7.51 10.75
CA ILE A 24 2.16 6.89 9.76
C ILE A 24 2.99 7.94 9.02
N LEU A 25 2.40 9.07 8.60
CA LEU A 25 3.13 10.13 7.92
C LEU A 25 4.29 10.70 8.76
N LYS A 26 4.13 10.78 10.08
CA LYS A 26 5.22 11.16 11.00
C LYS A 26 6.47 10.28 10.88
N LEU A 27 6.31 8.99 10.55
CA LEU A 27 7.47 8.11 10.32
C LEU A 27 8.29 8.59 9.11
N PHE A 28 7.63 9.12 8.10
CA PHE A 28 8.26 9.67 6.89
C PHE A 28 8.90 11.05 7.11
N GLU A 29 8.43 11.85 8.09
CA GLU A 29 9.08 13.13 8.46
C GLU A 29 10.54 12.90 8.84
N THR A 30 10.79 11.87 9.65
CA THR A 30 12.13 11.55 10.16
C THR A 30 13.11 11.07 9.06
N LYS A 31 12.62 10.81 7.84
CA LYS A 31 13.39 10.23 6.73
C LYS A 31 13.47 11.11 5.49
N GLN A 32 13.17 12.42 5.62
CA GLN A 32 13.20 13.39 4.52
C GLN A 32 12.44 12.88 3.27
N ALA A 33 11.27 12.29 3.49
CA ALA A 33 10.52 11.68 2.41
C ALA A 33 9.94 12.74 1.45
N GLN A 34 10.02 12.45 0.15
CA GLN A 34 9.39 13.22 -0.92
C GLN A 34 8.23 12.43 -1.51
N PHE A 35 7.09 13.09 -1.68
CA PHE A 35 5.87 12.47 -2.19
C PHE A 35 5.55 13.06 -3.55
N HIS A 36 5.51 12.22 -4.58
CA HIS A 36 5.17 12.66 -5.93
C HIS A 36 3.89 11.99 -6.38
N LEU A 37 2.95 12.78 -6.90
CA LEU A 37 1.81 12.24 -7.63
C LEU A 37 2.31 11.47 -8.85
N THR A 38 1.69 10.33 -9.16
CA THR A 38 2.04 9.56 -10.37
C THR A 38 1.16 9.92 -11.56
N ASN A 39 0.84 11.20 -11.71
CA ASN A 39 0.13 11.75 -12.87
C ASN A 39 1.13 12.43 -13.83
N TYR A 40 0.63 13.01 -14.91
CA TYR A 40 1.47 13.68 -15.92
C TYR A 40 2.32 14.83 -15.33
N ALA A 41 1.75 15.61 -14.41
CA ALA A 41 2.42 16.75 -13.80
C ALA A 41 3.52 16.36 -12.80
N ARG A 42 3.45 15.14 -12.24
CA ARG A 42 4.37 14.65 -11.19
C ARG A 42 4.59 15.63 -10.04
N ALA A 43 3.53 16.35 -9.68
CA ALA A 43 3.61 17.36 -8.64
C ALA A 43 4.14 16.74 -7.34
N GLU A 44 5.13 17.41 -6.75
CA GLU A 44 5.59 17.10 -5.40
C GLU A 44 4.57 17.65 -4.41
N HIS A 45 4.14 16.80 -3.49
CA HIS A 45 3.24 17.14 -2.40
C HIS A 45 4.02 17.13 -1.08
N ASP A 46 3.75 18.12 -0.25
CA ASP A 46 4.15 18.06 1.15
C ASP A 46 3.26 17.08 1.94
N GLN A 47 3.62 16.83 3.19
CA GLN A 47 2.88 15.88 4.03
C GLN A 47 1.45 16.31 4.35
N ASN A 48 1.18 17.61 4.45
CA ASN A 48 -0.18 18.10 4.69
C ASN A 48 -1.05 17.81 3.47
N GLN A 49 -0.54 18.03 2.27
CA GLN A 49 -1.25 17.71 1.02
C GLN A 49 -1.49 16.20 0.88
N VAL A 50 -0.51 15.36 1.25
CA VAL A 50 -0.70 13.89 1.29
C VAL A 50 -1.76 13.50 2.31
N TYR A 51 -1.74 14.11 3.49
CA TYR A 51 -2.73 13.89 4.54
C TYR A 51 -4.15 14.29 4.09
N GLU A 52 -4.31 15.48 3.50
CA GLU A 52 -5.58 15.97 2.97
C GLU A 52 -6.12 15.07 1.86
N ALA A 53 -5.25 14.60 0.96
CA ALA A 53 -5.62 13.63 -0.07
C ALA A 53 -6.13 12.31 0.54
N TYR A 54 -5.46 11.80 1.58
CA TYR A 54 -5.91 10.61 2.29
C TYR A 54 -7.23 10.84 3.03
N GLN A 55 -7.37 11.99 3.70
CA GLN A 55 -8.58 12.35 4.42
C GLN A 55 -9.78 12.42 3.47
N THR A 56 -9.61 13.05 2.30
CA THR A 56 -10.63 13.12 1.25
C THR A 56 -11.00 11.73 0.74
N PHE A 57 -10.00 10.88 0.48
CA PHE A 57 -10.21 9.48 0.11
C PHE A 57 -11.01 8.72 1.19
N TYR A 58 -10.59 8.80 2.45
CA TYR A 58 -11.26 8.12 3.55
C TYR A 58 -12.72 8.58 3.72
N GLN A 59 -12.95 9.89 3.73
CA GLN A 59 -14.29 10.47 3.91
C GLN A 59 -15.25 10.05 2.80
N TYR A 60 -14.82 10.08 1.53
CA TYR A 60 -15.64 9.63 0.42
C TYR A 60 -16.08 8.17 0.56
N PHE A 61 -15.17 7.30 0.98
CA PHE A 61 -15.42 5.87 1.12
C PHE A 61 -16.10 5.47 2.43
N ALA A 62 -16.05 6.32 3.44
CA ALA A 62 -16.75 6.16 4.71
C ALA A 62 -18.14 6.80 4.74
N ALA A 63 -18.46 7.66 3.78
CA ALA A 63 -19.77 8.31 3.67
C ALA A 63 -20.85 7.31 3.24
N GLU A 64 -22.05 7.47 3.80
CA GLU A 64 -23.24 6.68 3.42
C GLU A 64 -23.70 7.01 1.99
N GLU A 65 -23.67 8.30 1.64
CA GLU A 65 -24.00 8.79 0.30
C GLU A 65 -22.75 9.24 -0.43
N LYS A 66 -22.53 8.65 -1.61
CA LYS A 66 -21.41 9.01 -2.49
C LYS A 66 -21.82 10.14 -3.41
N ARG A 67 -20.89 11.09 -3.61
CA ARG A 67 -21.03 12.10 -4.66
C ARG A 67 -20.85 11.47 -6.03
N ASN A 68 -21.83 11.61 -6.92
CA ASN A 68 -21.80 10.98 -8.25
C ASN A 68 -20.80 11.63 -9.23
N ASP A 69 -20.34 12.85 -8.94
CA ASP A 69 -19.46 13.65 -9.80
C ASP A 69 -17.97 13.50 -9.47
N TYR A 70 -17.62 12.75 -8.41
CA TYR A 70 -16.26 12.74 -7.88
C TYR A 70 -15.86 11.35 -7.37
N HIS A 71 -14.65 10.91 -7.72
CA HIS A 71 -14.03 9.71 -7.17
C HIS A 71 -12.57 10.02 -6.79
N PRO A 72 -12.21 9.98 -5.49
CA PRO A 72 -10.86 10.32 -5.06
C PRO A 72 -9.87 9.23 -5.45
N PHE A 73 -8.71 9.66 -5.97
CA PHE A 73 -7.55 8.82 -6.20
C PHE A 73 -6.47 9.13 -5.17
N PHE A 74 -5.82 8.09 -4.66
CA PHE A 74 -4.69 8.22 -3.75
C PHE A 74 -3.54 7.43 -4.35
N VAL A 75 -2.66 8.08 -5.11
CA VAL A 75 -1.54 7.41 -5.79
C VAL A 75 -0.28 8.26 -5.69
N TYR A 76 0.73 7.72 -5.02
CA TYR A 76 1.98 8.39 -4.71
C TYR A 76 3.18 7.47 -4.94
N SER A 77 4.20 8.02 -5.61
CA SER A 77 5.57 7.53 -5.53
C SER A 77 6.25 8.27 -4.38
N ILE A 78 6.86 7.51 -3.45
CA ILE A 78 7.44 8.07 -2.23
C ILE A 78 8.92 7.76 -2.24
N THR A 79 9.76 8.78 -2.33
CA THR A 79 11.21 8.64 -2.26
C THR A 79 11.66 8.91 -0.83
N VAL A 80 12.52 8.05 -0.30
CA VAL A 80 13.08 8.19 1.04
C VAL A 80 14.59 8.16 0.95
N ALA A 81 15.25 9.10 1.61
CA ALA A 81 16.71 9.16 1.74
C ALA A 81 17.11 8.91 3.20
N SER A 82 17.88 7.86 3.44
CA SER A 82 18.37 7.52 4.78
C SER A 82 19.87 7.27 4.72
N ASN A 83 20.65 8.20 5.29
CA ASN A 83 22.11 8.25 5.35
C ASN A 83 22.80 8.12 3.97
N GLN A 84 22.79 6.92 3.37
CA GLN A 84 23.44 6.57 2.09
C GLN A 84 22.53 5.74 1.17
N GLU A 85 21.33 5.37 1.62
CA GLU A 85 20.33 4.68 0.80
C GLU A 85 19.25 5.65 0.34
N SER A 86 19.02 5.69 -0.97
CA SER A 86 17.74 6.12 -1.53
C SER A 86 16.93 4.90 -1.93
N SER A 87 15.63 4.93 -1.63
CA SER A 87 14.65 3.91 -2.02
C SER A 87 13.30 4.51 -2.31
N GLY A 88 12.55 3.83 -3.19
CA GLY A 88 11.19 4.20 -3.55
C GLY A 88 10.16 3.25 -2.94
N PHE A 89 9.15 3.82 -2.30
CA PHE A 89 7.91 3.15 -1.96
C PHE A 89 6.82 3.58 -2.93
N PHE A 90 5.81 2.75 -3.07
CA PHE A 90 4.62 3.08 -3.86
C PHE A 90 3.37 2.88 -3.02
N ALA A 91 2.57 3.94 -2.91
CA ALA A 91 1.28 3.93 -2.23
C ALA A 91 0.18 4.18 -3.24
N ARG A 92 -0.83 3.30 -3.30
CA ARG A 92 -1.97 3.47 -4.20
C ARG A 92 -3.28 3.00 -3.59
N ASN A 93 -4.40 3.58 -3.99
CA ASN A 93 -5.70 2.99 -3.71
C ASN A 93 -5.88 1.68 -4.51
N GLU A 94 -6.47 0.69 -3.86
CA GLU A 94 -6.89 -0.58 -4.45
C GLU A 94 -8.27 -0.96 -3.88
N GLY A 95 -9.06 -1.70 -4.66
CA GLY A 95 -10.23 -2.36 -4.13
C GLY A 95 -9.95 -3.82 -3.75
N VAL A 96 -10.80 -4.33 -2.87
CA VAL A 96 -10.87 -5.76 -2.51
C VAL A 96 -12.16 -6.31 -3.12
N PRO A 97 -12.06 -7.16 -4.15
CA PRO A 97 -13.23 -7.83 -4.69
C PRO A 97 -13.74 -8.87 -3.69
N PHE A 98 -15.04 -9.11 -3.69
CA PHE A 98 -15.70 -10.12 -2.86
C PHE A 98 -16.82 -10.80 -3.63
N PRO A 99 -17.14 -12.08 -3.33
CA PRO A 99 -18.20 -12.78 -4.02
C PRO A 99 -19.59 -12.26 -3.59
N TYR A 100 -20.53 -12.23 -4.53
CA TYR A 100 -21.94 -11.96 -4.31
C TYR A 100 -22.79 -12.79 -5.29
N GLY A 101 -23.57 -13.75 -4.77
CA GLY A 101 -24.48 -14.57 -5.58
C GLY A 101 -23.78 -15.45 -6.61
N GLY A 102 -22.59 -15.99 -6.29
CA GLY A 102 -21.79 -16.83 -7.19
C GLY A 102 -21.02 -16.06 -8.27
N GLN A 103 -21.03 -14.73 -8.24
CA GLN A 103 -20.23 -13.85 -9.09
C GLN A 103 -19.34 -12.96 -8.22
N TRP A 104 -18.38 -12.25 -8.84
CA TRP A 104 -17.69 -11.17 -8.13
C TRP A 104 -18.60 -9.94 -8.07
N ALA A 105 -18.69 -9.34 -6.89
CA ALA A 105 -19.42 -8.10 -6.71
C ALA A 105 -18.86 -7.01 -7.65
N GLN A 106 -19.76 -6.17 -8.17
CA GLN A 106 -19.38 -5.01 -8.96
C GLN A 106 -18.66 -3.96 -8.11
N ASP A 107 -19.04 -3.85 -6.83
CA ASP A 107 -18.39 -2.98 -5.86
C ASP A 107 -17.19 -3.68 -5.19
N GLU A 108 -16.15 -2.90 -4.91
CA GLU A 108 -14.96 -3.35 -4.19
C GLU A 108 -14.82 -2.60 -2.86
N LEU A 109 -14.29 -3.26 -1.82
CA LEU A 109 -13.97 -2.58 -0.57
C LEU A 109 -12.70 -1.74 -0.73
N PRO A 110 -12.69 -0.46 -0.33
CA PRO A 110 -11.56 0.43 -0.54
C PRO A 110 -10.41 0.12 0.42
N CYS A 111 -9.18 0.22 -0.07
CA CYS A 111 -7.97 0.21 0.75
C CYS A 111 -6.83 0.96 0.08
N ILE A 112 -5.78 1.24 0.84
CA ILE A 112 -4.48 1.67 0.33
C ILE A 112 -3.52 0.50 0.39
N LEU A 113 -2.82 0.25 -0.72
CA LEU A 113 -1.64 -0.60 -0.78
C LEU A 113 -0.39 0.28 -0.61
N ILE A 114 0.45 -0.02 0.38
CA ILE A 114 1.85 0.41 0.39
C ILE A 114 2.75 -0.76 -0.03
N SER A 115 3.72 -0.50 -0.89
CA SER A 115 4.61 -1.51 -1.44
C SER A 115 6.07 -1.08 -1.57
N PHE A 116 6.96 -2.05 -1.43
CA PHE A 116 8.41 -1.92 -1.55
C PHE A 116 8.96 -3.09 -2.39
N PRO A 117 9.84 -2.88 -3.39
CA PRO A 117 10.36 -3.97 -4.22
C PRO A 117 11.03 -5.07 -3.38
N LYS A 118 10.98 -6.34 -3.82
CA LYS A 118 11.67 -7.47 -3.15
C LYS A 118 13.04 -7.77 -3.71
N GLY A 119 13.30 -7.33 -4.93
CA GLY A 119 14.56 -7.63 -5.59
C GLY A 119 14.99 -6.57 -6.56
N PHE A 120 16.29 -6.58 -6.81
CA PHE A 120 16.96 -5.73 -7.78
C PHE A 120 17.38 -6.59 -8.97
N GLN A 121 17.06 -6.13 -10.19
CA GLN A 121 17.49 -6.80 -11.41
C GLN A 121 18.93 -6.38 -11.72
N ILE A 122 19.82 -7.36 -11.84
CA ILE A 122 21.20 -7.15 -12.28
C ILE A 122 21.35 -7.76 -13.67
N ASN A 123 21.68 -6.91 -14.64
CA ASN A 123 21.99 -7.36 -15.99
C ASN A 123 23.46 -7.79 -16.05
N LEU A 124 23.70 -8.96 -16.63
CA LEU A 124 25.00 -9.59 -16.77
C LEU A 124 25.22 -9.99 -18.22
N GLU A 125 26.48 -10.12 -18.61
CA GLU A 125 26.88 -10.57 -19.94
C GLU A 125 28.07 -11.51 -19.78
N ASP A 126 27.95 -12.71 -20.36
CA ASP A 126 29.05 -13.68 -20.45
C ASP A 126 29.17 -14.23 -21.87
N GLU A 127 30.04 -15.24 -22.05
CA GLU A 127 30.29 -15.88 -23.35
C GLU A 127 29.03 -16.50 -23.99
N LYS A 128 27.95 -16.71 -23.23
CA LYS A 128 26.65 -17.22 -23.70
C LYS A 128 25.63 -16.10 -24.00
N GLY A 129 26.01 -14.84 -23.81
CA GLY A 129 25.22 -13.66 -24.12
C GLY A 129 24.71 -12.90 -22.89
N LYS A 130 23.75 -12.01 -23.12
CA LYS A 130 23.17 -11.14 -22.09
C LYS A 130 22.06 -11.87 -21.33
N TYR A 131 22.12 -11.83 -20.00
CA TYR A 131 21.07 -12.35 -19.13
C TYR A 131 20.89 -11.43 -17.93
N TYR A 132 19.95 -11.73 -17.06
CA TYR A 132 19.79 -11.02 -15.80
C TYR A 132 19.56 -11.99 -14.65
N ILE A 133 19.92 -11.55 -13.45
CA ILE A 133 19.61 -12.22 -12.20
C ILE A 133 18.80 -11.26 -11.31
N TYR A 134 17.99 -11.84 -10.42
CA TYR A 134 17.33 -11.10 -9.35
C TYR A 134 18.02 -11.40 -8.04
N GLU A 135 18.44 -10.34 -7.37
CA GLU A 135 18.99 -10.41 -6.02
C GLU A 135 18.01 -9.83 -5.00
N ASP A 136 18.11 -10.26 -3.75
CA ASP A 136 17.22 -9.80 -2.69
C ASP A 136 17.55 -8.36 -2.31
N ILE A 137 16.54 -7.49 -2.35
CA ILE A 137 16.74 -6.08 -2.02
C ILE A 137 17.26 -5.89 -0.59
N ARG A 138 17.03 -6.85 0.31
CA ARG A 138 17.47 -6.78 1.72
C ARG A 138 18.98 -6.73 1.85
N ASP A 139 19.69 -7.35 0.91
CA ASP A 139 21.16 -7.38 0.90
C ASP A 139 21.73 -6.04 0.38
N TYR A 140 20.94 -5.29 -0.41
CA TYR A 140 21.36 -4.04 -1.05
C TYR A 140 20.82 -2.77 -0.40
N LYS A 141 19.65 -2.86 0.23
CA LYS A 141 18.91 -1.74 0.85
C LYS A 141 18.34 -2.14 2.22
N PRO A 142 19.18 -2.60 3.16
CA PRO A 142 18.73 -3.06 4.47
C PRO A 142 18.03 -1.98 5.30
N LEU A 143 18.44 -0.71 5.22
CA LEU A 143 17.78 0.38 5.95
C LEU A 143 16.38 0.65 5.41
N SER A 144 16.24 0.61 4.09
CA SER A 144 14.96 0.79 3.41
C SER A 144 13.98 -0.34 3.74
N TYR A 145 14.45 -1.59 3.79
CA TYR A 145 13.65 -2.72 4.22
C TYR A 145 13.26 -2.63 5.71
N THR A 146 14.17 -2.16 6.57
CA THR A 146 13.88 -1.91 7.97
C THR A 146 12.78 -0.86 8.13
N PHE A 147 12.85 0.22 7.35
CA PHE A 147 11.83 1.27 7.35
C PHE A 147 10.48 0.76 6.85
N PHE A 148 10.45 -0.11 5.83
CA PHE A 148 9.23 -0.80 5.42
C PHE A 148 8.60 -1.56 6.61
N ASN A 149 9.41 -2.32 7.36
CA ASN A 149 8.92 -3.07 8.51
C ASN A 149 8.39 -2.14 9.61
N GLU A 150 9.07 -1.04 9.92
CA GLU A 150 8.59 -0.03 10.88
C GLU A 150 7.21 0.50 10.50
N ILE A 151 6.99 0.87 9.24
CA ILE A 151 5.69 1.32 8.74
C ILE A 151 4.65 0.21 8.92
N THR A 152 4.95 -1.01 8.45
CA THR A 152 3.98 -2.11 8.52
C THR A 152 3.64 -2.52 9.95
N ASP A 153 4.61 -2.49 10.86
CA ASP A 153 4.42 -2.86 12.25
C ASP A 153 3.67 -1.78 13.01
N SER A 154 3.92 -0.50 12.71
CA SER A 154 3.11 0.61 13.21
C SER A 154 1.65 0.45 12.80
N ILE A 155 1.37 0.17 11.52
CA ILE A 155 0.01 -0.10 11.04
C ILE A 155 -0.58 -1.32 11.77
N LYS A 156 0.14 -2.45 11.84
CA LYS A 156 -0.35 -3.68 12.49
C LYS A 156 -0.71 -3.45 13.96
N LYS A 157 0.05 -2.63 14.70
CA LYS A 157 -0.19 -2.33 16.12
C LYS A 157 -1.52 -1.61 16.37
N MET A 158 -1.99 -0.78 15.45
CA MET A 158 -3.24 -0.01 15.58
C MET A 158 -4.42 -0.56 14.76
N THR A 159 -4.23 -1.70 14.08
CA THR A 159 -5.25 -2.28 13.19
C THR A 159 -5.49 -3.76 13.47
N LYS A 160 -6.62 -4.26 12.97
CA LYS A 160 -6.96 -5.68 12.94
C LYS A 160 -7.21 -6.16 11.50
N PRO A 161 -7.08 -7.46 11.19
CA PRO A 161 -7.46 -7.98 9.89
C PRO A 161 -8.95 -7.74 9.59
N LEU A 162 -9.28 -7.35 8.37
CA LEU A 162 -10.65 -7.23 7.88
C LEU A 162 -11.28 -8.62 7.74
N ARG A 163 -12.45 -8.81 8.34
CA ARG A 163 -13.27 -10.02 8.27
C ARG A 163 -14.72 -9.59 8.08
N PHE A 164 -15.38 -10.18 7.10
CA PHE A 164 -16.79 -9.94 6.82
C PHE A 164 -17.39 -11.18 6.16
N SER A 165 -18.71 -11.31 6.20
CA SER A 165 -19.41 -12.38 5.50
C SER A 165 -19.96 -11.86 4.18
N ALA A 166 -19.81 -12.63 3.12
CA ALA A 166 -20.36 -12.32 1.81
C ALA A 166 -21.13 -13.53 1.25
N HIS A 167 -22.12 -13.25 0.41
CA HIS A 167 -22.93 -14.30 -0.17
C HIS A 167 -22.18 -14.97 -1.32
N ASP A 168 -21.64 -16.16 -1.07
CA ASP A 168 -21.09 -17.03 -2.10
C ASP A 168 -22.24 -17.81 -2.78
N ALA A 169 -21.96 -18.54 -3.86
CA ALA A 169 -22.95 -19.25 -4.68
C ALA A 169 -23.98 -20.05 -3.87
N ASP A 170 -23.52 -20.76 -2.84
CA ASP A 170 -24.35 -21.71 -2.09
C ASP A 170 -24.65 -21.27 -0.64
N ALA A 171 -23.89 -20.32 -0.11
CA ALA A 171 -23.95 -19.96 1.31
C ALA A 171 -23.31 -18.61 1.63
N MET A 172 -23.66 -18.06 2.78
CA MET A 172 -22.94 -16.96 3.39
C MET A 172 -21.58 -17.48 3.92
N LYS A 173 -20.46 -16.96 3.40
CA LYS A 173 -19.10 -17.39 3.80
C LYS A 173 -18.26 -16.22 4.29
N GLU A 174 -17.46 -16.47 5.32
CA GLU A 174 -16.50 -15.50 5.84
C GLU A 174 -15.36 -15.26 4.85
N GLN A 175 -15.16 -14.00 4.50
CA GLN A 175 -14.09 -13.48 3.67
C GLN A 175 -12.91 -13.00 4.53
N LYS A 176 -11.70 -13.36 4.11
CA LYS A 176 -10.45 -13.09 4.85
C LYS A 176 -9.42 -12.36 3.98
N PRO A 177 -9.74 -11.19 3.42
CA PRO A 177 -8.77 -10.47 2.62
C PRO A 177 -7.56 -10.06 3.46
N SER A 178 -6.42 -9.90 2.78
CA SER A 178 -5.18 -9.39 3.39
C SER A 178 -5.23 -7.86 3.53
N VAL A 179 -6.28 -7.33 4.14
CA VAL A 179 -6.48 -5.91 4.43
C VAL A 179 -6.58 -5.71 5.93
N ARG A 180 -5.97 -4.65 6.43
CA ARG A 180 -6.08 -4.23 7.83
C ARG A 180 -6.97 -3.00 7.97
N ILE A 181 -7.79 -2.99 9.01
CA ILE A 181 -8.70 -1.89 9.32
C ILE A 181 -8.49 -1.40 10.75
N SER A 182 -8.87 -0.16 11.04
CA SER A 182 -8.83 0.41 12.39
C SER A 182 -9.48 -0.52 13.44
N MET A 183 -8.89 -0.57 14.64
CA MET A 183 -9.46 -1.40 15.72
C MET A 183 -10.81 -0.88 16.21
N MET A 184 -10.97 0.44 16.32
CA MET A 184 -12.23 1.09 16.69
C MET A 184 -13.23 0.97 15.53
N ARG A 185 -14.41 0.42 15.81
CA ARG A 185 -15.47 0.18 14.81
C ARG A 185 -16.00 1.49 14.24
N PHE A 186 -16.35 1.47 12.95
CA PHE A 186 -17.41 2.32 12.41
C PHE A 186 -18.65 2.11 13.29
N LYS A 187 -19.10 3.16 13.99
CA LYS A 187 -20.47 3.18 14.49
C LYS A 187 -21.35 3.38 13.26
N THR A 188 -21.88 2.28 12.74
CA THR A 188 -23.15 2.27 12.02
C THR A 188 -24.28 2.55 13.00
#